data_AF-A0A1A8YJB4-F1
#
_entry.id   AF-A0A1A8YJB4-F1
#
_cell.length_a   1.000
_cell.length_b   1.000
_cell.length_c   1.000
_cell.angle_alpha   90.00
_cell.angle_beta   90.00
_cell.angle_gamma   90.00
#
_symmetry.space_group_name_H-M   'P 1'
#
loop_
_entity.id
_entity.type
_entity.pdbx_description
1 polymer ?
#
loop_
_entity_poly.entity_id
_entity_poly.type
_entity_poly.pdbx_seq_one_letter_code
_entity_poly.pdbx_strand_id
1 'polypeptide(L)'
;MIYLKEVRIGNYYICNLKDYSKEYCLVDHDYDKTIKLLCPINNDDNKKKQIYDSSYCFKYIGIKDGLIINNKQETIYETLPGIILTNEVNFDRYNLSIYAPFNVKEDVTIVCICDSPKENKGITPFIQINIKNTNNLNTSNGNYVKGCDYGNNKGKLQFLTQPVSHTNSLICEVEAFPGDIIGINCNNYTNKKKEDIYLEPSNCFATVYFSMHSLNFVRTHIDNILPDAKYYPDLSSLPKDKNFQKFSTSYLWIPEEVSHDFLLYCYCSFPTGRGVAIYHIVKNAQP
;
A
#
# COMPACT_ATOMS: atom_id res chain seq x y z
N MET A 1 29.84 -13.21 12.88
CA MET A 1 29.14 -12.26 11.98
C MET A 1 27.95 -13.01 11.42
N ILE A 2 26.72 -12.65 11.81
CA ILE A 2 25.53 -13.42 11.41
C ILE A 2 25.09 -12.94 10.03
N TYR A 3 25.11 -13.84 9.05
CA TYR A 3 24.75 -13.58 7.66
C TYR A 3 23.22 -13.58 7.52
N LEU A 4 22.60 -12.41 7.58
CA LEU A 4 21.15 -12.23 7.56
C LEU A 4 20.73 -11.27 6.44
N LYS A 5 20.88 -11.72 5.19
CA LYS A 5 20.31 -11.04 4.02
C LYS A 5 18.79 -10.94 4.12
N GLU A 6 18.18 -12.02 4.61
CA GLU A 6 16.73 -12.14 4.75
C GLU A 6 16.39 -12.38 6.22
N VAL A 7 15.44 -11.62 6.74
CA VAL A 7 15.02 -11.69 8.14
C VAL A 7 13.50 -11.73 8.22
N ARG A 8 12.97 -12.67 9.01
CA ARG A 8 11.54 -12.79 9.30
C ARG A 8 11.32 -12.53 10.79
N ILE A 9 10.75 -11.39 11.13
CA ILE A 9 10.49 -10.98 12.53
C ILE A 9 9.07 -10.44 12.63
N GLY A 10 8.25 -11.05 13.49
CA GLY A 10 6.83 -10.69 13.64
C GLY A 10 6.12 -10.69 12.28
N ASN A 11 5.46 -9.57 11.99
CA ASN A 11 4.71 -9.34 10.74
C ASN A 11 5.58 -8.76 9.62
N TYR A 12 6.91 -8.88 9.70
CA TYR A 12 7.83 -8.33 8.70
C TYR A 12 8.69 -9.41 8.04
N TYR A 13 8.80 -9.31 6.72
CA TYR A 13 9.88 -9.90 5.92
C TYR A 13 10.81 -8.78 5.50
N ILE A 14 12.09 -8.86 5.86
CA ILE A 14 13.09 -7.83 5.57
C ILE A 14 14.15 -8.40 4.63
N CYS A 15 14.31 -7.76 3.47
CA CYS A 15 15.39 -8.02 2.52
C CYS A 15 16.43 -6.90 2.62
N ASN A 16 17.64 -7.23 3.02
CA ASN A 16 18.71 -6.28 3.24
C ASN A 16 19.68 -6.22 2.04
N LEU A 17 19.38 -5.42 1.03
CA LEU A 17 20.27 -5.26 -0.13
C LEU A 17 21.30 -4.13 0.05
N LYS A 18 21.21 -3.33 1.13
CA LYS A 18 22.27 -2.39 1.53
C LYS A 18 23.56 -3.14 1.83
N ASP A 19 23.49 -4.14 2.71
CA ASP A 19 24.67 -4.89 3.15
C ASP A 19 25.04 -6.01 2.17
N TYR A 20 24.08 -6.46 1.35
CA TYR A 20 24.23 -7.53 0.35
C TYR A 20 23.99 -7.00 -1.08
N SER A 21 24.69 -5.92 -1.44
CA SER A 21 24.51 -5.15 -2.69
C SER A 21 25.00 -5.82 -3.99
N LYS A 22 25.23 -7.13 -3.96
CA LYS A 22 25.48 -7.98 -5.16
C LYS A 22 24.46 -9.12 -5.28
N GLU A 23 23.50 -9.20 -4.36
CA GLU A 23 22.56 -10.31 -4.28
C GLU A 23 21.13 -9.89 -4.64
N TYR A 24 20.23 -10.87 -4.57
CA TYR A 24 18.80 -10.71 -4.72
C TYR A 24 18.04 -11.48 -3.63
N CYS A 25 16.78 -11.09 -3.41
CA CYS A 25 15.83 -11.81 -2.57
C CYS A 25 14.68 -12.34 -3.42
N LEU A 26 14.20 -13.55 -3.12
CA LEU A 26 13.00 -14.12 -3.70
C LEU A 26 11.99 -14.36 -2.58
N VAL A 27 10.76 -13.87 -2.74
CA VAL A 27 9.74 -14.03 -1.72
C VAL A 27 8.38 -14.32 -2.37
N ASP A 28 7.70 -15.33 -1.85
CA ASP A 28 6.27 -15.52 -2.11
C ASP A 28 5.50 -14.64 -1.12
N HIS A 29 4.61 -13.82 -1.65
CA HIS A 29 3.88 -12.83 -0.85
C HIS A 29 2.93 -13.51 0.14
N ASP A 30 2.97 -13.01 1.36
CA ASP A 30 2.13 -13.39 2.48
C ASP A 30 1.42 -12.12 2.96
N TYR A 31 0.08 -12.08 2.88
CA TYR A 31 -0.71 -10.89 3.24
C TYR A 31 -0.63 -10.55 4.74
N ASP A 32 -0.21 -11.51 5.58
CA ASP A 32 0.05 -11.27 7.00
C ASP A 32 1.41 -10.61 7.24
N LYS A 33 2.26 -10.51 6.21
CA LYS A 33 3.60 -9.96 6.31
C LYS A 33 3.83 -8.76 5.41
N THR A 34 4.30 -7.70 6.04
CA THR A 34 4.83 -6.53 5.33
C THR A 34 6.23 -6.83 4.80
N ILE A 35 6.45 -6.58 3.52
CA ILE A 35 7.77 -6.71 2.89
C ILE A 35 8.51 -5.39 3.07
N LYS A 36 9.69 -5.42 3.69
CA LYS A 36 10.62 -4.29 3.80
C LYS A 36 11.88 -4.56 3.00
N LEU A 37 12.24 -3.61 2.14
CA LEU A 37 13.45 -3.62 1.34
C LEU A 37 14.38 -2.52 1.84
N LEU A 38 15.57 -2.91 2.29
CA LEU A 38 16.62 -1.98 2.68
C LEU A 38 17.57 -1.81 1.49
N CYS A 39 17.49 -0.67 0.80
CA CYS A 39 18.35 -0.36 -0.34
C CYS A 39 19.46 0.64 0.04
N PRO A 40 20.67 0.51 -0.52
CA PRO A 40 21.69 1.54 -0.41
C PRO A 40 21.25 2.83 -1.12
N ILE A 41 21.72 3.98 -0.62
CA ILE A 41 21.60 5.27 -1.30
C ILE A 41 22.92 5.54 -2.00
N ASN A 42 22.89 5.73 -3.32
CA ASN A 42 24.10 6.07 -4.05
C ASN A 42 24.37 7.58 -3.94
N ASN A 43 25.27 7.96 -3.03
CA ASN A 43 25.62 9.36 -2.75
C ASN A 43 26.53 10.00 -3.82
N ASP A 44 26.83 9.29 -4.90
CA ASP A 44 27.80 9.71 -5.91
C ASP A 44 27.31 10.74 -6.94
N ASP A 45 26.02 11.00 -6.99
CA ASP A 45 25.48 12.05 -7.84
C ASP A 45 25.21 13.30 -6.98
N ASN A 46 25.57 14.48 -7.48
CA ASN A 46 25.12 15.81 -7.02
C ASN A 46 23.58 16.00 -7.02
N LYS A 47 22.80 14.90 -7.04
CA LYS A 47 21.35 14.87 -6.97
C LYS A 47 20.92 14.82 -5.51
N LYS A 48 20.23 15.88 -5.10
CA LYS A 48 19.42 15.97 -3.87
C LYS A 48 18.24 14.97 -3.86
N LYS A 49 18.39 13.74 -4.35
CA LYS A 49 17.31 12.75 -4.31
C LYS A 49 17.32 12.08 -2.93
N GLN A 50 16.58 12.66 -2.00
CA GLN A 50 16.29 12.07 -0.69
C GLN A 50 15.11 11.08 -0.71
N ILE A 51 14.59 10.72 -1.89
CA ILE A 51 13.35 9.95 -2.03
C ILE A 51 13.57 8.83 -3.04
N TYR A 52 13.20 7.61 -2.65
CA TYR A 52 13.23 6.44 -3.52
C TYR A 52 12.31 6.64 -4.74
N ASP A 53 12.79 6.28 -5.91
CA ASP A 53 12.04 6.42 -7.16
C ASP A 53 11.08 5.23 -7.33
N SER A 54 9.77 5.45 -7.20
CA SER A 54 8.79 4.35 -7.28
C SER A 54 8.79 3.62 -8.63
N SER A 55 9.38 4.18 -9.69
CA SER A 55 9.61 3.49 -10.97
C SER A 55 10.62 2.32 -10.87
N TYR A 56 11.31 2.18 -9.74
CA TYR A 56 12.25 1.09 -9.50
C TYR A 56 11.53 -0.19 -9.07
N CYS A 57 10.24 -0.11 -8.75
CA CYS A 57 9.35 -1.24 -8.65
C CYS A 57 8.49 -1.33 -9.91
N PHE A 58 8.36 -2.53 -10.49
CA PHE A 58 7.58 -2.77 -11.69
C PHE A 58 7.08 -4.22 -11.76
N LYS A 59 5.97 -4.43 -12.48
CA LYS A 59 5.47 -5.77 -12.79
C LYS A 59 6.47 -6.46 -13.72
N TYR A 60 6.92 -7.63 -13.32
CA TYR A 60 7.82 -8.47 -14.10
C TYR A 60 7.03 -9.33 -15.09
N ILE A 61 7.23 -9.07 -16.37
CA ILE A 61 6.60 -9.80 -17.48
C ILE A 61 7.52 -10.88 -18.08
N GLY A 62 8.60 -11.23 -17.39
CA GLY A 62 9.64 -12.14 -17.89
C GLY A 62 10.85 -11.42 -18.50
N ILE A 63 11.76 -12.23 -19.03
CA ILE A 63 13.00 -11.77 -19.67
C ILE A 63 12.68 -11.35 -21.11
N LYS A 64 12.66 -10.05 -21.39
CA LYS A 64 12.93 -9.53 -22.74
C LYS A 64 14.45 -9.36 -22.85
N ASP A 65 15.08 -10.13 -23.72
CA ASP A 65 16.47 -9.97 -24.17
C ASP A 65 17.62 -10.28 -23.18
N GLY A 66 17.46 -11.25 -22.29
CA GLY A 66 18.55 -11.83 -21.49
C GLY A 66 19.14 -10.93 -20.40
N LEU A 67 18.76 -9.66 -20.36
CA LEU A 67 19.11 -8.70 -19.32
C LEU A 67 17.84 -8.37 -18.55
N ILE A 68 17.73 -8.92 -17.34
CA ILE A 68 16.87 -8.34 -16.31
C ILE A 68 17.27 -6.85 -16.24
N ILE A 69 16.32 -5.93 -16.12
CA ILE A 69 16.56 -4.48 -15.95
C ILE A 69 16.73 -3.68 -17.27
N ASN A 70 15.65 -3.57 -18.06
CA ASN A 70 15.25 -2.25 -18.57
C ASN A 70 13.76 -2.13 -18.89
N ASN A 71 12.92 -2.98 -18.30
CA ASN A 71 11.47 -2.97 -18.50
C ASN A 71 10.76 -1.96 -17.58
N LYS A 72 11.38 -0.79 -17.31
CA LYS A 72 10.76 0.34 -16.60
C LYS A 72 9.65 1.04 -17.44
N GLN A 73 9.10 0.34 -18.43
CA GLN A 73 8.18 0.91 -19.41
C GLN A 73 6.79 1.14 -18.83
N GLU A 74 6.39 0.38 -17.80
CA GLU A 74 5.09 0.49 -17.15
C GLU A 74 5.26 0.79 -15.66
N THR A 75 4.58 1.83 -15.16
CA THR A 75 4.67 2.14 -13.74
C THR A 75 3.92 1.08 -12.92
N ILE A 76 4.42 0.76 -11.73
CA ILE A 76 3.78 -0.26 -10.88
C ILE A 76 2.33 0.09 -10.52
N TYR A 77 2.00 1.37 -10.42
CA TYR A 77 0.64 1.84 -10.12
C TYR A 77 -0.34 1.68 -11.30
N GLU A 78 0.15 1.75 -12.54
CA GLU A 78 -0.64 1.50 -13.76
C GLU A 78 -0.87 -0.01 -13.97
N THR A 79 0.10 -0.84 -13.57
CA THR A 79 0.07 -2.29 -13.79
C THR A 79 -0.54 -3.07 -12.63
N LEU A 80 -0.45 -2.53 -11.42
CA LEU A 80 -0.90 -3.15 -10.19
C LEU A 80 -1.61 -2.10 -9.31
N PRO A 81 -2.81 -1.65 -9.72
CA PRO A 81 -3.56 -0.66 -8.97
C PRO A 81 -3.84 -1.15 -7.54
N GLY A 82 -3.75 -0.24 -6.57
CA GLY A 82 -3.90 -0.56 -5.15
C GLY A 82 -2.62 -0.97 -4.42
N ILE A 83 -1.49 -1.17 -5.12
CA ILE A 83 -0.20 -1.33 -4.43
C ILE A 83 0.14 -0.06 -3.63
N ILE A 84 0.72 -0.24 -2.43
CA ILE A 84 1.22 0.88 -1.61
C ILE A 84 2.73 0.69 -1.46
N LEU A 85 3.51 1.68 -1.89
CA LEU A 85 4.96 1.73 -1.70
C LEU A 85 5.29 2.89 -0.78
N THR A 86 5.83 2.58 0.40
CA THR A 86 6.19 3.57 1.41
C THR A 86 7.70 3.63 1.55
N ASN A 87 8.28 4.83 1.65
CA ASN A 87 9.72 4.97 1.80
C ASN A 87 10.05 5.95 2.92
N GLU A 88 10.96 5.52 3.78
CA GLU A 88 11.62 6.36 4.78
C GLU A 88 13.12 6.29 4.56
N VAL A 89 13.81 7.42 4.70
CA VAL A 89 15.28 7.45 4.68
C VAL A 89 15.79 7.42 6.11
N ASN A 90 16.30 6.27 6.54
CA ASN A 90 16.84 6.07 7.89
C ASN A 90 18.23 5.45 7.79
N PHE A 91 19.21 5.98 8.52
CA PHE A 91 20.58 5.42 8.55
C PHE A 91 21.23 5.26 7.15
N ASP A 92 21.11 6.29 6.31
CA ASP A 92 21.71 6.35 4.95
C ASP A 92 21.29 5.15 4.07
N ARG A 93 20.03 4.74 4.18
CA ARG A 93 19.41 3.72 3.34
C ARG A 93 17.95 4.08 3.08
N TYR A 94 17.46 3.66 1.92
CA TYR A 94 16.02 3.60 1.68
C TYR A 94 15.45 2.43 2.47
N ASN A 95 14.40 2.69 3.26
CA ASN A 95 13.59 1.68 3.92
C ASN A 95 12.23 1.65 3.23
N LEU A 96 12.13 0.83 2.19
CA LEU A 96 10.94 0.72 1.37
C LEU A 96 10.03 -0.36 1.95
N SER A 97 8.83 -0.01 2.42
CA SER A 97 7.79 -1.00 2.71
C SER A 97 6.87 -1.16 1.51
N ILE A 98 6.66 -2.41 1.10
CA ILE A 98 5.89 -2.81 -0.08
C ILE A 98 4.65 -3.56 0.42
N TYR A 99 3.48 -3.01 0.12
CA TYR A 99 2.19 -3.63 0.42
C TYR A 99 1.52 -4.00 -0.90
N ALA A 100 1.37 -5.30 -1.15
CA ALA A 100 0.68 -5.79 -2.33
C ALA A 100 -0.82 -5.45 -2.26
N PRO A 101 -1.49 -5.25 -3.41
CA PRO A 101 -2.94 -5.11 -3.41
C PRO A 101 -3.61 -6.43 -3.05
N PHE A 102 -4.72 -6.34 -2.30
CA PHE A 102 -5.53 -7.49 -1.90
C PHE A 102 -6.36 -8.11 -3.03
N ASN A 103 -6.33 -7.51 -4.23
CA ASN A 103 -6.98 -8.04 -5.41
C ASN A 103 -6.00 -8.08 -6.58
N VAL A 104 -5.64 -9.28 -7.01
CA VAL A 104 -4.86 -9.54 -8.22
C VAL A 104 -5.56 -10.60 -9.06
N LYS A 105 -5.93 -10.22 -10.29
CA LYS A 105 -6.72 -11.05 -11.22
C LYS A 105 -5.96 -12.25 -11.80
N GLU A 106 -4.64 -12.22 -11.73
CA GLU A 106 -3.72 -13.24 -12.24
C GLU A 106 -2.49 -13.33 -11.33
N ASP A 107 -1.70 -14.40 -11.45
CA ASP A 107 -0.41 -14.46 -10.76
C ASP A 107 0.48 -13.32 -11.27
N VAL A 108 1.04 -12.54 -10.35
CA VAL A 108 1.88 -11.38 -10.67
C VAL A 108 3.22 -11.52 -9.98
N THR A 109 4.30 -11.21 -10.70
CA THR A 109 5.62 -11.02 -10.11
C THR A 109 5.94 -9.54 -10.09
N ILE A 110 6.35 -9.00 -8.95
CA ILE A 110 6.89 -7.63 -8.82
C ILE A 110 8.39 -7.74 -8.67
N VAL A 111 9.14 -6.89 -9.36
CA VAL A 111 10.57 -6.69 -9.11
C VAL A 111 10.80 -5.26 -8.64
N CYS A 112 11.47 -5.11 -7.51
CA CYS A 112 11.96 -3.82 -7.03
C CYS A 112 13.50 -3.84 -7.01
N ILE A 113 14.12 -2.85 -7.66
CA ILE A 113 15.57 -2.73 -7.77
C ILE A 113 16.13 -1.66 -6.83
N CYS A 114 17.35 -1.86 -6.36
CA CYS A 114 18.10 -0.83 -5.67
C CYS A 114 19.13 -0.17 -6.59
N ASP A 115 19.58 1.03 -6.23
CA ASP A 115 20.79 1.59 -6.83
C ASP A 115 22.00 0.70 -6.52
N SER A 116 22.89 0.52 -7.50
CA SER A 116 24.15 -0.20 -7.29
C SER A 116 25.26 0.77 -6.90
N PRO A 117 26.04 0.50 -5.83
CA PRO A 117 27.27 1.22 -5.56
C PRO A 117 28.21 1.18 -6.77
N LYS A 118 29.04 2.22 -6.97
CA LYS A 118 30.03 2.27 -8.07
C LYS A 118 30.96 1.05 -8.12
N GLU A 119 31.19 0.41 -6.98
CA GLU A 119 32.02 -0.78 -6.82
C GLU A 119 31.39 -2.06 -7.41
N ASN A 120 30.07 -2.04 -7.65
CA ASN A 120 29.28 -3.18 -8.14
C ASN A 120 28.76 -2.95 -9.57
N LYS A 121 29.52 -2.23 -10.40
CA LYS A 121 29.16 -1.97 -11.81
C LYS A 121 28.73 -3.26 -12.52
N GLY A 122 27.53 -3.26 -13.09
CA GLY A 122 26.98 -4.37 -13.88
C GLY A 122 26.10 -5.35 -13.08
N ILE A 123 26.02 -5.23 -11.75
CA ILE A 123 25.10 -6.04 -10.92
C ILE A 123 24.10 -5.09 -10.27
N THR A 124 22.81 -5.32 -10.49
CA THR A 124 21.72 -4.55 -9.89
C THR A 124 21.03 -5.40 -8.83
N PRO A 125 21.09 -5.02 -7.54
CA PRO A 125 20.38 -5.72 -6.48
C PRO A 125 18.87 -5.59 -6.68
N PHE A 126 18.14 -6.67 -6.44
CA PHE A 126 16.69 -6.65 -6.55
C PHE A 126 16.00 -7.61 -5.58
N ILE A 127 14.76 -7.31 -5.28
CA ILE A 127 13.82 -8.27 -4.69
C ILE A 127 12.78 -8.64 -5.74
N GLN A 128 12.51 -9.94 -5.86
CA GLN A 128 11.41 -10.48 -6.64
C GLN A 128 10.33 -10.99 -5.70
N ILE A 129 9.11 -10.50 -5.87
CA ILE A 129 7.95 -10.80 -5.04
C ILE A 129 6.92 -11.51 -5.92
N ASN A 130 6.61 -12.77 -5.63
CA ASN A 130 5.57 -13.51 -6.34
C ASN A 130 4.25 -13.36 -5.58
N ILE A 131 3.21 -12.88 -6.25
CA ILE A 131 1.87 -12.70 -5.71
C ILE A 131 0.94 -13.66 -6.46
N LYS A 132 0.25 -14.51 -5.71
CA LYS A 132 -0.76 -15.41 -6.26
C LYS A 132 -2.06 -14.68 -6.52
N ASN A 133 -2.78 -15.13 -7.56
CA ASN A 133 -4.11 -14.63 -7.84
C ASN A 133 -5.02 -14.75 -6.60
N THR A 134 -5.87 -13.75 -6.41
CA THR A 134 -6.67 -13.60 -5.18
C THR A 134 -8.12 -14.05 -5.36
N ASN A 135 -8.44 -14.76 -6.45
CA ASN A 135 -9.80 -15.22 -6.76
C ASN A 135 -10.43 -16.10 -5.65
N ASN A 136 -9.62 -16.57 -4.69
CA ASN A 136 -10.02 -17.40 -3.55
C ASN A 136 -10.02 -16.67 -2.19
N LEU A 137 -9.59 -15.41 -2.11
CA LEU A 137 -9.78 -14.59 -0.91
C LEU A 137 -11.23 -14.12 -0.89
N ASN A 138 -11.86 -13.98 0.29
CA ASN A 138 -13.27 -13.62 0.50
C ASN A 138 -13.62 -12.19 0.00
N THR A 139 -13.32 -11.85 -1.25
CA THR A 139 -13.72 -10.61 -1.89
C THR A 139 -15.16 -10.75 -2.36
N SER A 140 -16.09 -10.12 -1.64
CA SER A 140 -17.48 -10.03 -2.08
C SER A 140 -17.58 -9.29 -3.42
N ASN A 141 -18.42 -9.78 -4.33
CA ASN A 141 -18.79 -9.15 -5.60
C ASN A 141 -17.61 -8.85 -6.56
N GLY A 142 -17.18 -9.89 -7.29
CA GLY A 142 -16.47 -9.70 -8.56
C GLY A 142 -15.01 -9.25 -8.43
N ASN A 143 -14.29 -9.85 -7.48
CA ASN A 143 -12.86 -9.69 -7.22
C ASN A 143 -12.45 -8.37 -6.55
N TYR A 144 -13.29 -7.34 -6.41
CA TYR A 144 -12.85 -6.04 -5.86
C TYR A 144 -12.82 -6.00 -4.32
N VAL A 145 -11.94 -5.17 -3.75
CA VAL A 145 -11.90 -4.88 -2.32
C VAL A 145 -13.05 -3.92 -1.97
N LYS A 146 -13.78 -4.16 -0.88
CA LYS A 146 -14.86 -3.27 -0.45
C LYS A 146 -14.30 -1.87 -0.17
N GLY A 147 -14.80 -0.82 -0.80
CA GLY A 147 -14.20 0.48 -0.59
C GLY A 147 -14.58 1.58 -1.54
N CYS A 148 -14.06 2.77 -1.24
CA CYS A 148 -14.34 4.01 -1.94
C CYS A 148 -13.12 4.47 -2.73
N ASP A 149 -13.26 4.56 -4.05
CA ASP A 149 -12.23 5.08 -4.96
C ASP A 149 -12.62 6.46 -5.50
N TYR A 150 -12.21 7.50 -4.79
CA TYR A 150 -12.36 8.90 -5.20
C TYR A 150 -11.43 9.33 -6.33
N GLY A 151 -10.44 8.49 -6.68
CA GLY A 151 -9.73 8.60 -7.94
C GLY A 151 -10.62 8.27 -9.15
N ASN A 152 -11.80 7.68 -8.91
CA ASN A 152 -12.78 7.27 -9.90
C ASN A 152 -12.17 6.32 -10.96
N ASN A 153 -11.27 5.42 -10.54
CA ASN A 153 -10.64 4.47 -11.45
C ASN A 153 -11.65 3.39 -11.85
N LYS A 154 -11.71 3.09 -13.16
CA LYS A 154 -12.67 2.12 -13.74
C LYS A 154 -11.94 1.11 -14.63
N GLY A 155 -12.59 -0.03 -14.89
CA GLY A 155 -12.07 -1.04 -15.81
C GLY A 155 -10.83 -1.74 -15.26
N LYS A 156 -9.69 -1.67 -15.97
CA LYS A 156 -8.45 -2.35 -15.56
C LYS A 156 -7.80 -1.75 -14.31
N LEU A 157 -8.06 -0.47 -14.04
CA LEU A 157 -7.49 0.27 -12.91
C LEU A 157 -8.39 0.24 -11.67
N GLN A 158 -9.60 -0.32 -11.78
CA GLN A 158 -10.50 -0.46 -10.66
C GLN A 158 -10.04 -1.60 -9.76
N PHE A 159 -9.89 -1.31 -8.47
CA PHE A 159 -9.55 -2.30 -7.45
C PHE A 159 -10.44 -2.22 -6.21
N LEU A 160 -11.17 -1.10 -6.01
CA LEU A 160 -12.21 -0.95 -4.99
C LEU A 160 -13.62 -1.08 -5.61
N THR A 161 -14.60 -1.47 -4.79
CA THR A 161 -15.98 -1.71 -5.25
C THR A 161 -16.72 -0.45 -5.71
N GLN A 162 -16.42 0.74 -5.15
CA GLN A 162 -17.15 1.97 -5.47
C GLN A 162 -16.24 3.06 -6.05
N PRO A 163 -16.14 3.19 -7.40
CA PRO A 163 -15.56 4.36 -8.04
C PRO A 163 -16.47 5.58 -7.87
N VAL A 164 -15.97 6.62 -7.20
CA VAL A 164 -16.73 7.83 -6.85
C VAL A 164 -16.12 9.04 -7.55
N SER A 165 -16.94 9.76 -8.31
CA SER A 165 -16.53 11.06 -8.85
C SER A 165 -16.61 12.13 -7.75
N HIS A 166 -15.50 12.80 -7.47
CA HIS A 166 -15.43 13.91 -6.52
C HIS A 166 -16.35 15.09 -6.88
N THR A 167 -16.92 15.13 -8.08
CA THR A 167 -17.87 16.16 -8.52
C THR A 167 -19.33 15.86 -8.17
N ASN A 168 -19.69 14.58 -7.97
CA ASN A 168 -21.09 14.14 -7.95
C ASN A 168 -21.50 13.49 -6.62
N SER A 169 -20.57 12.86 -5.90
CA SER A 169 -20.83 12.36 -4.55
C SER A 169 -19.59 12.55 -3.68
N LEU A 170 -19.73 13.38 -2.65
CA LEU A 170 -18.68 13.52 -1.66
C LEU A 170 -18.73 12.38 -0.65
N ILE A 171 -19.89 11.75 -0.42
CA ILE A 171 -20.05 10.68 0.57
C ILE A 171 -20.08 9.32 -0.15
N CYS A 172 -19.38 8.34 0.43
CA CYS A 172 -19.37 6.96 0.01
C CYS A 172 -19.55 6.09 1.25
N GLU A 173 -20.54 5.19 1.24
CA GLU A 173 -20.89 4.35 2.39
C GLU A 173 -20.63 2.89 2.03
N VAL A 174 -19.94 2.18 2.92
CA VAL A 174 -19.55 0.79 2.74
C VAL A 174 -19.97 0.00 3.97
N GLU A 175 -20.74 -1.07 3.76
CA GLU A 175 -21.01 -2.06 4.81
C GLU A 175 -19.92 -3.13 4.79
N ALA A 176 -19.38 -3.46 5.96
CA ALA A 176 -18.32 -4.44 6.13
C ALA A 176 -18.54 -5.30 7.39
N PHE A 177 -18.02 -6.52 7.33
CA PHE A 177 -18.21 -7.59 8.30
C PHE A 177 -16.85 -8.08 8.83
N PRO A 178 -16.83 -8.88 9.91
CA PRO A 178 -15.62 -9.54 10.36
C PRO A 178 -14.91 -10.30 9.23
N GLY A 179 -13.58 -10.23 9.20
CA GLY A 179 -12.75 -10.84 8.16
C GLY A 179 -12.68 -10.08 6.84
N ASP A 180 -13.56 -9.09 6.59
CA ASP A 180 -13.50 -8.28 5.37
C ASP A 180 -12.22 -7.41 5.32
N ILE A 181 -11.77 -7.16 4.10
CA ILE A 181 -10.80 -6.11 3.80
C ILE A 181 -11.54 -4.93 3.17
N ILE A 182 -11.39 -3.75 3.78
CA ILE A 182 -11.91 -2.49 3.25
C ILE A 182 -10.79 -1.57 2.79
N GLY A 183 -11.07 -0.66 1.86
CA GLY A 183 -10.09 0.28 1.32
C GLY A 183 -10.64 1.67 1.00
N ILE A 184 -9.74 2.64 1.00
CA ILE A 184 -9.97 4.00 0.51
C ILE A 184 -8.88 4.35 -0.49
N ASN A 185 -9.26 5.03 -1.59
CA ASN A 185 -8.32 5.53 -2.57
C ASN A 185 -8.68 6.95 -3.04
N CYS A 186 -7.72 7.85 -3.00
CA CYS A 186 -7.81 9.22 -3.52
C CYS A 186 -7.03 9.39 -4.83
N ASN A 187 -6.21 8.40 -5.22
CA ASN A 187 -5.36 8.49 -6.40
C ASN A 187 -6.14 8.21 -7.68
N ASN A 188 -6.08 9.13 -8.64
CA ASN A 188 -6.50 8.85 -10.00
C ASN A 188 -5.29 8.39 -10.83
N TYR A 189 -5.24 7.11 -11.20
CA TYR A 189 -4.12 6.53 -11.97
C TYR A 189 -4.11 6.96 -13.44
N THR A 190 -5.18 7.57 -13.95
CA THR A 190 -5.23 8.13 -15.31
C THR A 190 -4.80 9.59 -15.37
N ASN A 191 -4.91 10.33 -14.26
CA ASN A 191 -4.52 11.74 -14.19
C ASN A 191 -3.06 11.86 -13.74
N LYS A 192 -2.19 12.28 -14.66
CA LYS A 192 -0.75 12.47 -14.37
C LYS A 192 -0.43 13.80 -13.66
N LYS A 193 -1.44 14.64 -13.39
CA LYS A 193 -1.22 15.89 -12.65
C LYS A 193 -0.95 15.58 -11.18
N LYS A 194 0.15 16.14 -10.66
CA LYS A 194 0.43 16.15 -9.24
C LYS A 194 -0.47 17.19 -8.58
N GLU A 195 -1.55 16.71 -7.99
CA GLU A 195 -2.45 17.52 -7.16
C GLU A 195 -2.11 17.26 -5.68
N ASP A 196 -2.35 18.26 -4.83
CA ASP A 196 -2.20 18.14 -3.37
C ASP A 196 -3.34 17.28 -2.78
N ILE A 197 -3.32 15.99 -3.11
CA ILE A 197 -4.28 14.99 -2.69
C ILE A 197 -3.71 14.20 -1.51
N TYR A 198 -4.49 14.02 -0.45
CA TYR A 198 -4.06 13.25 0.72
C TYR A 198 -5.22 12.65 1.49
N LEU A 199 -4.94 11.59 2.25
CA LEU A 199 -5.86 11.02 3.23
C LEU A 199 -5.94 11.88 4.49
N GLU A 200 -7.13 11.96 5.10
CA GLU A 200 -7.33 12.56 6.41
C GLU A 200 -8.16 11.60 7.29
N PRO A 201 -7.64 11.10 8.43
CA PRO A 201 -6.28 11.31 8.94
C PRO A 201 -5.20 10.83 7.96
N SER A 202 -4.00 11.43 8.03
CA SER A 202 -2.89 11.12 7.11
C SER A 202 -2.41 9.67 7.14
N ASN A 203 -2.76 8.96 8.21
CA ASN A 203 -2.49 7.56 8.47
C ASN A 203 -3.78 6.76 8.63
N CYS A 204 -4.90 7.19 8.04
CA CYS A 204 -6.04 6.29 7.87
C CYS A 204 -5.52 4.99 7.20
N PHE A 205 -5.83 3.78 7.68
CA PHE A 205 -6.76 3.40 8.76
C PHE A 205 -6.15 3.23 10.17
N ALA A 206 -4.85 3.43 10.38
CA ALA A 206 -4.26 3.39 11.73
C ALA A 206 -4.95 4.38 12.69
N THR A 207 -5.33 5.54 12.18
CA THR A 207 -6.17 6.51 12.90
C THR A 207 -7.41 6.82 12.09
N VAL A 208 -8.57 6.76 12.75
CA VAL A 208 -9.89 6.97 12.14
C VAL A 208 -10.70 7.94 12.98
N TYR A 209 -11.74 8.50 12.36
CA TYR A 209 -12.83 9.11 13.11
C TYR A 209 -13.88 8.04 13.37
N PHE A 210 -14.28 7.86 14.62
CA PHE A 210 -15.09 6.74 15.08
C PHE A 210 -16.31 7.22 15.86
N SER A 211 -17.42 6.49 15.70
CA SER A 211 -18.62 6.61 16.52
C SER A 211 -19.32 5.27 16.63
N MET A 212 -19.87 4.98 17.81
CA MET A 212 -20.71 3.80 18.02
C MET A 212 -22.10 4.01 17.40
N HIS A 213 -22.80 5.10 17.74
CA HIS A 213 -24.20 5.32 17.31
C HIS A 213 -24.64 6.81 17.26
N SER A 214 -23.70 7.77 17.27
CA SER A 214 -24.02 9.21 17.36
C SER A 214 -23.32 10.05 16.28
N LEU A 215 -23.72 11.32 16.14
CA LEU A 215 -23.00 12.32 15.33
C LEU A 215 -21.72 12.85 16.00
N ASN A 216 -21.37 12.39 17.20
CA ASN A 216 -20.15 12.79 17.89
C ASN A 216 -19.02 11.83 17.54
N PHE A 217 -18.12 12.28 16.68
CA PHE A 217 -16.98 11.51 16.22
C PHE A 217 -15.74 11.82 17.05
N VAL A 218 -15.05 10.76 17.47
CA VAL A 218 -13.76 10.86 18.16
C VAL A 218 -12.68 10.36 17.22
N ARG A 219 -11.60 11.13 17.12
CA ARG A 219 -10.39 10.69 16.43
C ARG A 219 -9.61 9.76 17.36
N THR A 220 -9.42 8.50 16.96
CA THR A 220 -8.75 7.48 17.78
C THR A 220 -7.92 6.53 16.92
N HIS A 221 -6.98 5.82 17.57
CA HIS A 221 -6.28 4.70 16.95
C HIS A 221 -7.25 3.53 16.73
N ILE A 222 -7.08 2.79 15.64
CA ILE A 222 -7.96 1.67 15.30
C ILE A 222 -7.86 0.54 16.31
N ASP A 223 -6.68 0.27 16.88
CA ASP A 223 -6.47 -0.74 17.93
C ASP A 223 -7.31 -0.51 19.19
N ASN A 224 -7.75 0.72 19.46
CA ASN A 224 -8.66 1.01 20.57
C ASN A 224 -10.10 0.52 20.30
N ILE A 225 -10.43 0.23 19.05
CA ILE A 225 -11.75 -0.20 18.56
C ILE A 225 -11.70 -1.67 18.13
N LEU A 226 -10.65 -2.03 17.36
CA LEU A 226 -10.37 -3.35 16.81
C LEU A 226 -8.90 -3.72 17.13
N PRO A 227 -8.61 -4.31 18.30
CA PRO A 227 -7.24 -4.60 18.74
C PRO A 227 -6.43 -5.50 17.79
N ASP A 228 -7.10 -6.42 17.10
CA ASP A 228 -6.48 -7.39 16.19
C ASP A 228 -6.59 -6.99 14.71
N ALA A 229 -7.02 -5.75 14.43
CA ALA A 229 -7.06 -5.26 13.06
C ALA A 229 -5.67 -5.08 12.47
N LYS A 230 -5.55 -5.31 11.16
CA LYS A 230 -4.35 -4.96 10.38
C LYS A 230 -4.68 -3.80 9.47
N TYR A 231 -3.82 -2.81 9.42
CA TYR A 231 -4.00 -1.65 8.55
C TYR A 231 -2.76 -1.42 7.69
N TYR A 232 -2.99 -0.93 6.48
CA TYR A 232 -1.98 -0.81 5.45
C TYR A 232 -2.06 0.59 4.84
N PRO A 233 -0.99 1.39 4.89
CA PRO A 233 0.31 1.06 5.43
C PRO A 233 0.33 1.04 6.97
N ASP A 234 1.14 0.14 7.55
CA ASP A 234 1.38 0.08 8.99
C ASP A 234 2.36 1.18 9.39
N LEU A 235 1.81 2.38 9.58
CA LEU A 235 2.58 3.55 9.96
C LEU A 235 2.26 3.96 11.38
N SER A 236 3.32 4.16 12.17
CA SER A 236 3.20 4.91 13.40
C SER A 236 2.57 6.28 13.11
N SER A 237 1.73 6.76 14.03
CA SER A 237 0.85 7.94 13.92
C SER A 237 1.55 9.30 13.72
N LEU A 238 2.83 9.32 13.34
CA LEU A 238 3.65 10.52 13.24
C LEU A 238 4.64 10.44 12.07
N PRO A 239 4.27 10.86 10.85
CA PRO A 239 5.26 11.20 9.85
C PRO A 239 5.88 12.55 10.26
N LYS A 240 6.96 12.52 11.03
CA LYS A 240 7.84 13.69 11.22
C LYS A 240 8.76 13.91 10.01
N ASP A 241 8.81 12.96 9.08
CA ASP A 241 9.67 13.03 7.90
C ASP A 241 9.00 13.81 6.76
N LYS A 242 9.68 14.86 6.28
CA LYS A 242 9.28 15.66 5.12
C LYS A 242 9.34 14.88 3.81
N ASN A 243 10.07 13.77 3.79
CA ASN A 243 10.26 12.88 2.64
C ASN A 243 9.26 11.72 2.60
N PHE A 244 8.37 11.64 3.59
CA PHE A 244 7.29 10.68 3.61
C PHE A 244 6.38 10.90 2.39
N GLN A 245 6.37 9.93 1.48
CA GLN A 245 5.49 9.97 0.32
C GLN A 245 4.05 9.85 0.82
N LYS A 246 3.24 10.90 0.62
CA LYS A 246 1.84 10.90 1.05
C LYS A 246 1.11 9.76 0.35
N PHE A 247 0.63 8.79 1.14
CA PHE A 247 -0.23 7.74 0.64
C PHE A 247 -1.64 8.28 0.50
N SER A 248 -2.19 8.02 -0.67
CA SER A 248 -3.57 8.34 -1.01
C SER A 248 -4.39 7.06 -1.15
N THR A 249 -3.83 5.91 -0.76
CA THR A 249 -4.51 4.62 -0.75
C THR A 249 -4.22 3.95 0.59
N SER A 250 -5.24 3.37 1.21
CA SER A 250 -5.09 2.60 2.45
C SER A 250 -6.11 1.48 2.54
N TYR A 251 -5.79 0.45 3.33
CA TYR A 251 -6.64 -0.69 3.64
C TYR A 251 -6.74 -0.95 5.14
N LEU A 252 -7.88 -1.48 5.56
CA LEU A 252 -8.10 -2.09 6.87
C LEU A 252 -8.59 -3.52 6.65
N TRP A 253 -7.88 -4.47 7.23
CA TRP A 253 -8.34 -5.84 7.38
C TRP A 253 -8.99 -5.98 8.75
N ILE A 254 -10.29 -6.18 8.74
CA ILE A 254 -11.13 -6.30 9.93
C ILE A 254 -10.89 -7.70 10.52
N PRO A 255 -10.68 -7.81 11.84
CA PRO A 255 -10.49 -9.11 12.49
C PRO A 255 -11.75 -9.97 12.37
N GLU A 256 -11.58 -11.28 12.54
CA GLU A 256 -12.68 -12.27 12.50
C GLU A 256 -13.69 -12.08 13.65
N GLU A 257 -13.29 -11.40 14.71
CA GLU A 257 -14.13 -11.11 15.86
C GLU A 257 -14.34 -9.60 16.00
N VAL A 258 -15.60 -9.17 15.88
CA VAL A 258 -16.01 -7.78 16.12
C VAL A 258 -17.05 -7.75 17.23
N SER A 259 -16.80 -6.96 18.28
CA SER A 259 -17.62 -6.99 19.49
C SER A 259 -18.96 -6.26 19.34
N HIS A 260 -19.01 -5.20 18.52
CA HIS A 260 -20.17 -4.32 18.39
C HIS A 260 -20.26 -3.74 16.97
N ASP A 261 -21.46 -3.30 16.60
CA ASP A 261 -21.63 -2.47 15.41
C ASP A 261 -21.09 -1.07 15.69
N PHE A 262 -20.38 -0.51 14.73
CA PHE A 262 -19.91 0.86 14.80
C PHE A 262 -19.66 1.41 13.40
N LEU A 263 -19.39 2.71 13.34
CA LEU A 263 -18.94 3.32 12.11
C LEU A 263 -17.60 4.03 12.31
N LEU A 264 -16.77 3.93 11.27
CA LEU A 264 -15.56 4.72 11.15
C LEU A 264 -15.58 5.45 9.81
N TYR A 265 -14.86 6.56 9.72
CA TYR A 265 -14.67 7.22 8.43
C TYR A 265 -13.28 7.82 8.28
N CYS A 266 -12.92 8.01 7.02
CA CYS A 266 -11.75 8.75 6.56
C CYS A 266 -12.13 9.64 5.38
N TYR A 267 -11.27 10.60 5.09
CA TYR A 267 -11.45 11.52 3.98
C TYR A 267 -10.35 11.39 2.93
N CYS A 268 -10.73 11.69 1.70
CA CYS A 268 -9.81 12.13 0.66
C CYS A 268 -9.92 13.64 0.52
N SER A 269 -8.86 14.37 0.85
CA SER A 269 -8.78 15.81 0.65
C SER A 269 -8.21 16.13 -0.72
N PHE A 270 -8.91 16.97 -1.47
CA PHE A 270 -8.52 17.49 -2.78
C PHE A 270 -8.44 19.03 -2.70
N PRO A 271 -7.76 19.69 -3.65
CA PRO A 271 -7.78 21.15 -3.74
C PRO A 271 -9.21 21.73 -3.89
N THR A 272 -10.12 20.95 -4.46
CA THR A 272 -11.50 21.37 -4.80
C THR A 272 -12.55 20.94 -3.77
N GLY A 273 -12.21 20.12 -2.77
CA GLY A 273 -13.18 19.60 -1.81
C GLY A 273 -12.71 18.35 -1.07
N ARG A 274 -13.64 17.67 -0.40
CA ARG A 274 -13.36 16.47 0.40
C ARG A 274 -14.33 15.34 0.08
N GLY A 275 -13.81 14.16 -0.23
CA GLY A 275 -14.57 12.91 -0.22
C GLY A 275 -14.56 12.30 1.19
N VAL A 276 -15.69 11.76 1.65
CA VAL A 276 -15.95 11.15 2.96
C VAL A 276 -16.33 9.68 2.77
N ALA A 277 -15.40 8.77 3.07
CA ALA A 277 -15.68 7.34 3.07
C ALA A 277 -16.12 6.89 4.47
N ILE A 278 -17.37 6.47 4.60
CA ILE A 278 -17.98 5.97 5.83
C ILE A 278 -18.07 4.46 5.73
N TYR A 279 -17.58 3.77 6.75
CA TYR A 279 -17.58 2.32 6.86
C TYR A 279 -18.44 1.91 8.04
N HIS A 280 -19.51 1.19 7.75
CA HIS A 280 -20.40 0.59 8.73
C HIS A 280 -19.89 -0.82 9.02
N ILE A 281 -19.24 -0.99 10.16
CA ILE A 281 -18.74 -2.30 10.60
C ILE A 281 -19.86 -2.98 11.37
N VAL A 282 -20.35 -4.09 10.83
CA VAL A 282 -21.48 -4.86 11.36
C VAL A 282 -20.94 -6.15 11.95
N LYS A 283 -21.21 -6.38 13.24
CA LYS A 283 -20.72 -7.53 14.02
C LYS A 283 -21.08 -8.88 13.40
N ASN A 284 -22.25 -9.01 12.78
CA ASN A 284 -22.74 -10.26 12.22
C ASN A 284 -22.73 -10.19 10.69
N ALA A 285 -21.99 -11.09 10.03
CA ALA A 285 -22.36 -11.50 8.68
C ALA A 285 -23.77 -12.12 8.78
N GLN A 286 -24.76 -11.58 8.07
CA GLN A 286 -26.06 -12.27 7.99
C GLN A 286 -25.84 -13.69 7.43
N PRO A 287 -26.45 -14.72 8.02
CA PRO A 287 -26.43 -16.08 7.47
C PRO A 287 -27.08 -16.17 6.09
#